data_AF-A0A9Q3FIK9-F1
#
_entry.id   AF-A0A9Q3FIK9-F1
#
_cell.length_a   1.000
_cell.length_b   1.000
_cell.length_c   1.000
_cell.angle_alpha   90.00
_cell.angle_beta   90.00
_cell.angle_gamma   90.00
#
_symmetry.space_group_name_H-M   'P 1'
#
loop_
_entity.id
_entity.type
_entity.pdbx_description
1 polymer ?
#
loop_
_entity_poly.entity_id
_entity_poly.type
_entity_poly.pdbx_seq_one_letter_code
_entity_poly.pdbx_strand_id
1 'polypeptide(L)'
;MLQWWRKYDHMEISRGIYMIKEDSELPERLVTARFNTLFTKSAHRWYIKLRQAHGHQSWTWWKTQSMNKCANDAWRFKVETAFECSEFNADKDKALPCFCQQKDRLTELYPDMS
;
A
#
# COMPACT_ATOMS: atom_id res chain seq x y z
N MET A 1 13.63 16.50 9.89
CA MET A 1 13.76 15.06 10.18
C MET A 1 12.50 14.30 9.72
N LEU A 2 12.20 14.30 8.41
CA LEU A 2 10.97 13.70 7.84
C LEU A 2 11.24 13.16 6.41
N GLN A 3 12.12 12.16 6.27
CA GLN A 3 12.49 11.62 4.95
C GLN A 3 12.25 10.10 4.77
N TRP A 4 11.48 9.44 5.64
CA TRP A 4 11.36 7.97 5.58
C TRP A 4 9.94 7.41 5.42
N TRP A 5 8.96 8.24 5.02
CA TRP A 5 7.62 7.76 4.66
C TRP A 5 7.46 7.37 3.19
N ARG A 6 8.53 7.41 2.40
CA ARG A 6 8.44 7.57 0.93
C ARG A 6 8.66 6.30 0.09
N LYS A 7 8.58 5.09 0.63
CA LYS A 7 8.73 3.84 -0.18
C LYS A 7 8.37 2.58 0.62
N TYR A 8 7.12 2.48 1.03
CA TYR A 8 6.48 1.16 1.04
C TYR A 8 5.26 1.35 0.19
N ASP A 9 5.34 0.82 -1.03
CA ASP A 9 4.21 0.80 -1.91
C ASP A 9 3.12 -0.02 -1.20
N HIS A 10 2.06 0.66 -0.78
CA HIS A 10 0.92 0.03 -0.11
C HIS A 10 0.27 -1.02 -1.03
N MET A 11 0.44 -0.85 -2.35
CA MET A 11 0.04 -1.81 -3.37
C MET A 11 0.96 -3.04 -3.41
N GLU A 12 2.26 -2.92 -3.11
CA GLU A 12 3.17 -4.07 -3.02
C GLU A 12 2.83 -4.99 -1.85
N ILE A 13 2.38 -4.44 -0.71
CA ILE A 13 1.92 -5.26 0.42
C ILE A 13 0.66 -6.02 0.02
N SER A 14 -0.30 -5.33 -0.60
CA SER A 14 -1.55 -5.96 -1.07
C SER A 14 -1.25 -7.03 -2.13
N ARG A 15 -0.45 -6.71 -3.16
CA ARG A 15 -0.03 -7.65 -4.21
C ARG A 15 0.77 -8.82 -3.66
N GLY A 16 1.70 -8.60 -2.74
CA GLY A 16 2.49 -9.66 -2.13
C GLY A 16 1.62 -10.61 -1.29
N ILE A 17 0.61 -10.10 -0.61
CA ILE A 17 -0.39 -10.91 0.08
C ILE A 17 -1.16 -11.77 -0.95
N TYR A 18 -1.65 -11.18 -2.05
CA TYR A 18 -2.37 -11.93 -3.10
C TYR A 18 -1.53 -13.00 -3.77
N MET A 19 -0.30 -12.66 -4.20
CA MET A 19 0.64 -13.60 -4.82
C MET A 19 0.92 -14.79 -3.90
N ILE A 20 1.10 -14.58 -2.60
CA ILE A 20 1.33 -15.68 -1.67
C ILE A 20 0.12 -16.60 -1.55
N LYS A 21 -1.11 -16.09 -1.65
CA LYS A 21 -2.28 -16.97 -1.65
C LYS A 21 -2.46 -17.70 -2.98
N GLU A 22 -2.18 -17.04 -4.10
CA GLU A 22 -2.29 -17.64 -5.43
C GLU A 22 -1.21 -18.72 -5.66
N ASP A 23 0.02 -18.45 -5.22
CA ASP A 23 1.17 -19.35 -5.40
C ASP A 23 1.28 -20.42 -4.31
N SER A 24 0.65 -20.21 -3.16
CA SER A 24 0.68 -21.19 -2.07
C SER A 24 -0.64 -21.97 -2.01
N GLU A 25 -0.56 -23.28 -2.23
CA GLU A 25 -1.63 -24.23 -1.90
C GLU A 25 -1.84 -24.37 -0.38
N LEU A 26 -1.40 -23.38 0.40
CA LEU A 26 -1.38 -23.45 1.85
C LEU A 26 -2.76 -23.12 2.42
N PRO A 27 -3.17 -23.84 3.47
CA PRO A 27 -4.31 -23.46 4.29
C PRO A 27 -4.25 -21.99 4.73
N GLU A 28 -5.38 -21.29 4.71
CA GLU A 28 -5.46 -19.84 5.02
C GLU A 28 -4.82 -19.45 6.36
N ARG A 29 -4.88 -20.36 7.35
CA ARG A 29 -4.26 -20.18 8.66
C ARG A 29 -2.73 -20.06 8.59
N LEU A 30 -2.09 -20.72 7.63
CA LEU A 30 -0.64 -20.65 7.42
C LEU A 30 -0.26 -19.39 6.66
N VAL A 31 -1.05 -19.00 5.66
CA VAL A 31 -0.85 -17.75 4.93
C VAL A 31 -0.91 -16.55 5.88
N THR A 32 -1.94 -16.49 6.73
CA THR A 32 -2.11 -15.40 7.71
C THR A 32 -1.09 -15.43 8.87
N ALA A 33 -0.50 -16.60 9.16
CA ALA A 33 0.62 -16.70 10.10
C ALA A 33 1.93 -16.15 9.51
N ARG A 34 2.15 -16.33 8.21
CA ARG A 34 3.33 -15.79 7.50
C ARG A 34 3.35 -14.27 7.42
N PHE A 35 2.22 -13.59 7.62
CA PHE A 35 2.19 -12.11 7.69
C PHE A 35 3.16 -11.54 8.72
N ASN A 36 3.39 -12.26 9.83
CA ASN A 36 4.34 -11.84 10.85
C ASN A 36 5.79 -11.75 10.33
N THR A 37 6.16 -12.58 9.36
CA THR A 37 7.50 -12.61 8.75
C THR A 37 7.59 -11.79 7.47
N LEU A 38 6.47 -11.65 6.75
CA LEU A 38 6.41 -10.93 5.46
C LEU A 38 6.29 -9.43 5.64
N PHE A 39 5.51 -8.99 6.63
CA PHE A 39 5.35 -7.58 6.88
C PHE A 39 6.54 -7.04 7.66
N THR A 40 6.97 -5.85 7.27
CA THR A 40 8.08 -5.15 7.91
C THR A 40 7.65 -3.75 8.34
N LYS A 41 8.34 -3.20 9.36
CA LYS A 41 8.16 -1.83 9.86
C LYS A 41 6.69 -1.46 10.20
N SER A 42 6.08 -0.55 9.44
CA SER A 42 4.73 -0.03 9.69
C SER A 42 3.65 -1.08 9.41
N ALA A 43 3.82 -1.90 8.38
CA ALA A 43 2.91 -2.99 8.05
C ALA A 43 2.90 -4.06 9.15
N HIS A 44 4.08 -4.39 9.69
CA HIS A 44 4.22 -5.32 10.79
C HIS A 44 3.50 -4.83 12.05
N ARG A 45 3.72 -3.57 12.45
CA ARG A 45 3.03 -2.95 13.58
C ARG A 45 1.51 -2.92 13.41
N TRP A 46 1.03 -2.63 12.19
CA TRP A 46 -0.40 -2.68 11.88
C TRP A 46 -0.96 -4.10 12.07
N TYR A 47 -0.31 -5.11 11.50
CA TYR A 47 -0.72 -6.51 11.64
C TYR A 47 -0.76 -6.96 13.10
N ILE A 48 0.29 -6.70 13.89
CA ILE A 48 0.35 -7.08 15.31
C ILE A 48 -0.82 -6.44 16.07
N LYS A 49 -1.10 -5.14 15.83
CA LYS A 49 -2.22 -4.45 16.48
C LYS A 49 -3.57 -5.10 16.17
N LEU A 50 -3.85 -5.38 14.90
CA LEU A 50 -5.11 -6.04 14.50
C LEU A 50 -5.19 -7.47 15.06
N ARG A 51 -4.05 -8.18 15.07
CA ARG A 51 -3.98 -9.55 15.58
C ARG A 51 -4.23 -9.63 17.08
N GLN A 52 -3.71 -8.68 17.85
CA GLN A 52 -3.95 -8.58 19.29
C GLN A 52 -5.41 -8.21 19.59
N ALA A 53 -6.01 -7.32 18.79
CA ALA A 53 -7.37 -6.85 19.02
C ALA A 53 -8.45 -7.86 18.60
N HIS A 54 -8.23 -8.62 17.52
CA HIS A 54 -9.26 -9.47 16.90
C HIS A 54 -8.91 -10.97 16.89
N GLY A 55 -7.72 -11.35 17.36
CA GLY A 55 -7.29 -12.75 17.40
C GLY A 55 -7.12 -13.39 16.03
N HIS A 56 -7.36 -14.70 15.95
CA HIS A 56 -7.32 -15.43 14.67
C HIS A 56 -8.52 -15.05 13.80
N GLN A 57 -8.24 -14.63 12.57
CA GLN A 57 -9.26 -14.18 11.61
C GLN A 57 -9.06 -14.86 10.25
N SER A 58 -10.13 -14.95 9.47
CA SER A 58 -10.14 -15.57 8.14
C SER A 58 -9.35 -14.78 7.12
N TRP A 59 -8.99 -15.42 6.01
CA TRP A 59 -8.34 -14.72 4.90
C TRP A 59 -9.18 -13.55 4.37
N THR A 60 -10.48 -13.77 4.17
CA THR A 60 -11.40 -12.76 3.65
C THR A 60 -11.40 -11.51 4.54
N TRP A 61 -11.36 -11.69 5.86
CA TRP A 61 -11.26 -10.57 6.79
C TRP A 61 -9.95 -9.79 6.59
N TRP A 62 -8.81 -10.47 6.51
CA TRP A 62 -7.52 -9.83 6.26
C TRP A 62 -7.45 -9.12 4.91
N LYS A 63 -8.08 -9.67 3.88
CA LYS A 63 -8.23 -9.03 2.57
C LYS A 63 -8.98 -7.69 2.72
N THR A 64 -10.13 -7.69 3.38
CA THR A 64 -10.91 -6.47 3.63
C THR A 64 -10.13 -5.45 4.46
N GLN A 65 -9.45 -5.87 5.52
CA GLN A 65 -8.65 -4.95 6.35
C GLN A 65 -7.47 -4.35 5.59
N SER A 66 -6.81 -5.14 4.74
CA SER A 66 -5.71 -4.66 3.90
C SER A 66 -6.21 -3.64 2.89
N MET A 67 -7.35 -3.90 2.24
CA MET A 67 -7.99 -2.93 1.33
C MET A 67 -8.38 -1.64 2.07
N ASN A 68 -9.04 -1.73 3.23
CA ASN A 68 -9.42 -0.55 4.02
C ASN A 68 -8.20 0.24 4.52
N LYS A 69 -7.10 -0.44 4.83
CA LYS A 69 -5.86 0.21 5.28
C LYS A 69 -5.19 0.99 4.15
N CYS A 70 -5.24 0.46 2.93
CA CYS A 70 -4.61 1.04 1.74
C CYS A 70 -5.49 2.10 1.06
N ALA A 71 -6.82 1.94 1.12
CA ALA A 71 -7.80 2.84 0.52
C ALA A 71 -8.42 3.85 1.52
N ASN A 72 -7.69 4.19 2.59
CA ASN A 72 -8.15 5.17 3.57
C ASN A 72 -8.11 6.59 2.96
N ASP A 73 -9.15 7.40 3.18
CA ASP A 73 -9.25 8.81 2.78
C ASP A 73 -7.98 9.63 3.09
N ALA A 74 -7.27 9.34 4.18
CA ALA A 74 -6.02 10.00 4.54
C ALA A 74 -4.83 9.63 3.63
N TRP A 75 -4.81 8.45 3.02
CA TRP A 75 -3.84 8.11 1.97
C TRP A 75 -4.24 8.81 0.67
N ARG A 76 -5.52 8.74 0.31
CA ARG A 76 -6.07 9.39 -0.89
C ARG A 76 -5.77 10.89 -0.88
N PHE A 77 -6.11 11.56 0.22
CA PHE A 77 -5.81 12.96 0.46
C PHE A 77 -4.31 13.28 0.33
N LYS A 78 -3.43 12.41 0.85
CA LYS A 78 -1.97 12.61 0.71
C LYS A 78 -1.51 12.53 -0.75
N VAL A 79 -2.04 11.59 -1.53
CA VAL A 79 -1.68 11.44 -2.95
C VAL A 79 -2.26 12.59 -3.77
N GLU A 80 -3.51 13.00 -3.50
CA GLU A 80 -4.15 14.19 -4.10
C GLU A 80 -3.36 15.47 -3.77
N THR A 81 -3.04 15.74 -2.51
CA THR A 81 -2.19 16.89 -2.13
C THR A 81 -0.81 16.83 -2.76
N ALA A 82 -0.19 15.65 -2.83
CA ALA A 82 1.12 15.50 -3.47
C ALA A 82 1.04 15.74 -4.99
N PHE A 83 -0.08 15.40 -5.63
CA PHE A 83 -0.35 15.70 -7.03
C PHE A 83 -0.52 17.22 -7.23
N GLU A 84 -1.38 17.86 -6.44
CA GLU A 84 -1.70 19.29 -6.49
C GLU A 84 -0.48 20.19 -6.21
N CYS A 85 0.33 19.87 -5.20
CA CYS A 85 1.50 20.68 -4.83
C CYS A 85 2.74 20.42 -5.70
N SER A 86 2.68 19.46 -6.62
CA SER A 86 3.83 19.06 -7.44
C SER A 86 3.81 19.82 -8.77
N GLU A 87 4.14 21.11 -8.68
CA GLU A 87 4.30 22.02 -9.82
C GLU A 87 5.61 21.71 -10.57
N PHE A 88 5.55 21.74 -11.91
CA PHE A 88 6.73 21.58 -12.74
C PHE A 88 7.53 22.88 -12.81
N ASN A 89 8.82 22.83 -12.46
CA ASN A 89 9.74 23.95 -12.59
C ASN A 89 10.71 23.74 -13.77
N ALA A 90 10.57 24.52 -14.83
CA ALA A 90 11.38 24.37 -16.05
C ALA A 90 12.89 24.53 -15.85
N ASP A 91 13.32 25.26 -14.82
CA ASP A 91 14.73 25.52 -14.53
C ASP A 91 15.38 24.42 -13.67
N LYS A 92 14.56 23.65 -12.94
CA LYS A 92 15.03 22.69 -11.92
C LYS A 92 14.67 21.24 -12.24
N ASP A 93 13.57 21.02 -12.94
CA ASP A 93 12.98 19.71 -13.13
C ASP A 93 13.19 19.19 -14.55
N LYS A 94 13.32 17.86 -14.66
CA LYS A 94 13.25 17.18 -15.95
C LYS A 94 11.80 16.81 -16.22
N ALA A 95 11.29 17.23 -17.37
CA ALA A 95 9.90 17.03 -17.76
C ALA A 95 9.48 15.55 -17.66
N LEU A 96 10.23 14.63 -18.27
CA LEU A 96 9.86 13.22 -18.34
C LEU A 96 9.66 12.57 -16.95
N PRO A 97 10.60 12.65 -15.98
CA PRO A 97 10.37 12.17 -14.62
C PRO A 97 9.15 12.79 -13.92
N CYS A 98 8.91 14.09 -14.06
CA CYS A 98 7.74 14.75 -13.48
C CYS A 98 6.43 14.18 -14.05
N PHE A 99 6.34 14.05 -15.38
CA PHE A 99 5.15 13.49 -16.03
C PHE A 99 4.93 12.03 -15.66
N CYS A 100 5.97 11.19 -15.65
CA CYS A 100 5.86 9.80 -15.20
C CYS A 100 5.35 9.72 -13.76
N GLN A 101 5.90 10.54 -12.86
CA GLN A 101 5.48 10.54 -11.46
C GLN A 101 4.02 10.99 -11.28
N GLN A 102 3.56 11.99 -12.04
CA GLN A 102 2.15 12.41 -11.98
C GLN A 102 1.22 11.35 -12.58
N LYS A 103 1.62 10.68 -13.65
CA LYS A 103 0.88 9.56 -14.22
C LYS A 103 0.71 8.43 -13.21
N ASP A 104 1.79 8.04 -12.52
CA ASP A 104 1.75 6.95 -11.53
C ASP A 104 0.77 7.28 -10.39
N ARG A 105 0.76 8.52 -9.88
CA ARG A 105 -0.21 8.99 -8.87
C ARG A 105 -1.65 8.92 -9.36
N LEU A 106 -1.92 9.28 -10.62
CA LEU A 106 -3.25 9.20 -11.21
C LEU A 106 -3.71 7.75 -11.38
N THR A 107 -2.82 6.85 -11.82
CA THR A 107 -3.11 5.41 -11.90
C THR A 107 -3.38 4.81 -10.52
N GLU A 108 -2.69 5.28 -9.47
CA GLU A 108 -2.96 4.88 -8.09
C GLU A 108 -4.32 5.40 -7.57
N LEU A 109 -4.70 6.64 -7.89
CA LEU A 109 -5.96 7.26 -7.43
C LEU A 109 -7.20 6.79 -8.21
N TYR A 110 -7.02 6.51 -9.50
CA TYR A 110 -8.06 6.21 -10.48
C TYR A 110 -7.59 5.11 -11.45
N PRO A 111 -7.46 3.87 -10.98
CA PRO A 111 -6.95 2.75 -11.80
C PRO A 111 -7.85 2.43 -13.02
N ASP A 112 -9.12 2.84 -12.98
CA ASP A 112 -10.10 2.59 -14.05
C ASP A 112 -10.14 3.72 -15.12
N MET A 113 -9.33 4.78 -14.96
CA MET A 113 -9.25 5.90 -15.91
C MET A 113 -8.02 5.86 -16.83
N SER A 114 -7.24 4.78 -16.78
CA SER A 114 -6.04 4.56 -17.61
C SER A 114 -6.25 3.53 -18.71
#